data_AF-A0AAU2KB42-F1
#
_entry.id   AF-A0AAU2KB42-F1
#
_cell.length_a   1.000
_cell.length_b   1.000
_cell.length_c   1.000
_cell.angle_alpha   90.00
_cell.angle_beta   90.00
_cell.angle_gamma   90.00
#
_symmetry.space_group_name_H-M   'P 1'
#
loop_
_entity.id
_entity.type
_entity.pdbx_description
1 polymer ?
#
loop_
_entity_poly.entity_id
_entity_poly.type
_entity_poly.pdbx_seq_one_letter_code
_entity_poly.pdbx_strand_id
1 'polypeptide(L)'
;MTSQNLHIGPDSAADRYRLLRSIGRGGEAVLYLAELELAGGSEPVVVKVLDSKTTITPDIFDRISQKWNEQAELLRFVHRPGVVGVREHFEGPPIHRPGESSTLTGRALVLVMNHVDGLDLRDWRAERTLATAAERREVMRTLEQLADVLDWLHSGKATPSGRQVIHGDLSPGNVMVDAHGQATLVDFGLSKLTADHQTAEVWFTPGYAAPEVFDGKRTPGTDRYAFGAIAYFMLSGESPPNSPDQLARAMAALPQLAVLDAGQRARITSICAGDPAERPVSLSGWMKDVRHAVVSTTASSTSQRAVQDAAPAKPAAAPTPHVPPPPAYAPASPTPAPAPAPAPAPVPVPEPLPEALPATVPTGYGPTYNLAPPTAPAPEPPRPRKRRTALILGSAATVVVLAALAVLGVRLLGDKDKAAGRATDSKQSAGPSPSADPTESDSPTPSPSVSDSGGSSDGPSAEPGATGSRSPSGFAPDIKAADLTVMAPVSGLGNFRIGSAKINTKQYGTAFIAEPDCNDEAITEFDLNREWKHLEFTAGIDDGSTNQKGRVTIALDGKPAAFSELVELGKPVTQSVDVTGALRLRVKVDMGCNNGTVVIAAPQLTR
;
A
#
# COMPACT_ATOMS: atom_id res chain seq x y z
N MET A 1 -16.71 -3.23 24.63
CA MET A 1 -16.47 -3.96 23.37
C MET A 1 -17.39 -5.16 23.33
N THR A 2 -18.59 -5.02 22.77
CA THR A 2 -19.46 -6.16 22.45
C THR A 2 -18.96 -6.74 21.14
N SER A 3 -18.35 -7.93 21.20
CA SER A 3 -17.97 -8.70 20.01
C SER A 3 -19.23 -8.82 19.14
N GLN A 4 -19.26 -8.16 17.98
CA GLN A 4 -20.34 -8.41 17.03
C GLN A 4 -20.22 -9.88 16.64
N ASN A 5 -21.23 -10.68 16.95
CA ASN A 5 -21.23 -12.11 16.73
C ASN A 5 -21.44 -12.42 15.23
N LEU A 6 -20.52 -11.97 14.38
CA LEU A 6 -20.61 -12.07 12.93
C LEU A 6 -20.04 -13.40 12.45
N HIS A 7 -20.65 -13.96 11.41
CA HIS A 7 -20.28 -15.24 10.84
C HIS A 7 -20.20 -15.19 9.32
N ILE A 8 -19.47 -16.16 8.78
CA ILE A 8 -19.39 -16.45 7.35
C ILE A 8 -19.10 -17.94 7.13
N GLY A 9 -19.48 -18.47 5.99
CA GLY A 9 -19.34 -19.89 5.69
C GLY A 9 -19.96 -20.27 4.35
N PRO A 10 -19.72 -21.50 3.87
CA PRO A 10 -20.33 -22.01 2.65
C PRO A 10 -21.84 -22.21 2.83
N ASP A 11 -22.60 -22.35 1.74
CA ASP A 11 -24.06 -22.53 1.80
C ASP A 11 -24.50 -23.73 2.68
N SER A 12 -23.68 -24.79 2.75
CA SER A 12 -23.94 -25.96 3.59
C SER A 12 -23.73 -25.72 5.08
N ALA A 13 -23.00 -24.67 5.46
CA ALA A 13 -22.66 -24.31 6.84
C ALA A 13 -22.37 -22.80 6.91
N ALA A 14 -23.40 -21.97 6.72
CA ALA A 14 -23.25 -20.53 6.58
C ALA A 14 -22.61 -19.86 7.82
N ASP A 15 -22.83 -20.41 9.01
CA ASP A 15 -22.30 -19.92 10.28
C ASP A 15 -20.97 -20.58 10.70
N ARG A 16 -20.22 -21.19 9.76
CA ARG A 16 -19.05 -22.04 10.09
C ARG A 16 -17.88 -21.28 10.73
N TYR A 17 -17.63 -20.05 10.31
CA TYR A 17 -16.51 -19.24 10.81
C TYR A 17 -17.05 -18.04 11.58
N ARG A 18 -16.69 -17.93 12.86
CA ARG A 18 -17.00 -16.76 13.69
C ARG A 18 -15.96 -15.68 13.48
N LEU A 19 -16.35 -14.54 12.92
CA LEU A 19 -15.46 -13.41 12.71
C LEU A 19 -15.23 -12.67 14.04
N LEU A 20 -13.96 -12.52 14.41
CA LEU A 20 -13.57 -11.85 15.65
C LEU A 20 -13.34 -10.35 15.45
N ARG A 21 -12.51 -10.00 14.46
CA ARG A 21 -12.16 -8.61 14.12
C ARG A 21 -11.61 -8.52 12.70
N SER A 22 -11.80 -7.38 12.06
CA SER A 22 -11.06 -7.05 10.83
C SER A 22 -9.58 -6.83 11.19
N ILE A 23 -8.68 -7.33 10.33
CA ILE A 23 -7.23 -7.20 10.50
C ILE A 23 -6.57 -6.42 9.36
N GLY A 24 -7.31 -6.16 8.28
CA GLY A 24 -6.84 -5.35 7.18
C GLY A 24 -7.89 -5.22 6.07
N ARG A 25 -7.72 -4.23 5.20
CA ARG A 25 -8.54 -4.03 4.00
C ARG A 25 -7.61 -3.77 2.83
N GLY A 26 -7.74 -4.57 1.77
CA GLY A 26 -6.89 -4.51 0.59
C GLY A 26 -7.75 -4.47 -0.68
N GLY A 27 -7.86 -3.30 -1.30
CA GLY A 27 -8.77 -3.08 -2.44
C GLY A 27 -10.22 -3.36 -2.06
N GLU A 28 -10.87 -4.25 -2.80
CA GLU A 28 -12.27 -4.65 -2.60
C GLU A 28 -12.46 -5.76 -1.54
N ALA A 29 -11.38 -6.38 -1.07
CA ALA A 29 -11.44 -7.47 -0.09
C ALA A 29 -11.10 -7.00 1.34
N VAL A 30 -11.77 -7.61 2.32
CA VAL A 30 -11.53 -7.39 3.76
C VAL A 30 -10.99 -8.67 4.38
N LEU A 31 -9.95 -8.54 5.20
CA LEU A 31 -9.34 -9.63 5.96
C LEU A 31 -9.88 -9.61 7.39
N TYR A 32 -10.30 -10.78 7.88
CA TYR A 32 -10.76 -10.98 9.25
C TYR A 32 -9.93 -12.04 9.95
N LEU A 33 -9.62 -11.81 11.23
CA LEU A 33 -9.31 -12.88 12.15
C LEU A 33 -10.62 -13.54 12.54
N ALA A 34 -10.70 -14.86 12.42
CA ALA A 34 -11.88 -15.64 12.71
C ALA A 34 -11.53 -16.91 13.48
N GLU A 35 -12.53 -17.55 14.04
CA GLU A 35 -12.42 -18.85 14.68
C GLU A 35 -13.22 -19.89 13.92
N LEU A 36 -12.59 -21.04 13.70
CA LEU A 36 -13.25 -22.26 13.26
C LEU A 36 -13.54 -23.12 14.50
N GLU A 37 -14.82 -23.35 14.80
CA GLU A 37 -15.22 -24.25 15.87
C GLU A 37 -15.07 -25.71 15.41
N LEU A 38 -14.27 -26.48 16.14
CA LEU A 38 -13.99 -27.90 15.91
C LEU A 38 -14.46 -28.74 17.10
N ALA A 39 -14.58 -30.06 16.89
CA ALA A 39 -14.89 -31.00 17.96
C ALA A 39 -13.71 -31.09 18.95
N GLY A 40 -13.65 -30.17 19.91
CA GLY A 40 -12.60 -30.10 20.93
C GLY A 40 -12.00 -28.71 21.18
N GLY A 41 -12.39 -27.68 20.43
CA GLY A 41 -11.95 -26.30 20.67
C GLY A 41 -12.14 -25.38 19.45
N SER A 42 -11.77 -24.10 19.60
CA SER A 42 -11.69 -23.15 18.50
C SER A 42 -10.26 -23.07 17.95
N GLU A 43 -10.13 -22.93 16.63
CA GLU A 43 -8.84 -22.70 15.97
C GLU A 43 -8.85 -21.35 15.25
N PRO A 44 -7.82 -20.49 15.43
CA PRO A 44 -7.75 -19.22 14.73
C PRO A 44 -7.43 -19.42 13.25
N VAL A 45 -8.18 -18.72 12.41
CA VAL A 45 -7.99 -18.67 10.96
C VAL A 45 -8.08 -17.24 10.47
N VAL A 46 -7.53 -16.98 9.28
CA VAL A 46 -7.72 -15.70 8.59
C VAL A 46 -8.69 -15.93 7.44
N VAL A 47 -9.69 -15.07 7.34
CA VAL A 47 -10.73 -15.14 6.31
C VAL A 47 -10.67 -13.88 5.46
N LYS A 48 -10.35 -14.05 4.18
CA LYS A 48 -10.41 -12.97 3.18
C LYS A 48 -11.78 -13.01 2.51
N VAL A 49 -12.50 -11.90 2.57
CA VAL A 49 -13.88 -11.78 2.07
C VAL A 49 -13.94 -10.70 0.99
N LEU A 50 -14.49 -11.06 -0.17
CA LEU A 50 -14.84 -10.14 -1.24
C LEU A 50 -16.37 -10.15 -1.40
N ASP A 51 -17.04 -9.07 -1.01
CA ASP A 51 -18.51 -8.96 -1.05
C ASP A 51 -18.99 -8.40 -2.40
N SER A 52 -19.95 -9.09 -3.04
CA SER A 52 -20.62 -8.66 -4.27
C SER A 52 -21.39 -7.34 -4.16
N LYS A 53 -21.70 -6.86 -2.95
CA LYS A 53 -22.50 -5.62 -2.75
C LYS A 53 -21.76 -4.35 -3.17
N THR A 54 -20.44 -4.39 -3.26
CA THR A 54 -19.62 -3.29 -3.77
C THR A 54 -19.43 -3.41 -5.28
N THR A 55 -20.35 -2.84 -6.05
CA THR A 55 -20.07 -2.24 -7.38
C THR A 55 -19.72 -3.19 -8.54
N ILE A 56 -20.30 -4.39 -8.64
CA ILE A 56 -19.95 -5.33 -9.71
C ILE A 56 -21.20 -5.92 -10.36
N THR A 57 -21.29 -5.92 -11.70
CA THR A 57 -22.37 -6.61 -12.43
C THR A 57 -22.20 -8.12 -12.30
N PRO A 58 -23.28 -8.93 -12.42
CA PRO A 58 -23.18 -10.40 -12.33
C PRO A 58 -22.09 -10.99 -13.24
N ASP A 59 -21.97 -10.51 -14.48
CA ASP A 59 -20.96 -10.99 -15.43
C ASP A 59 -19.51 -10.73 -14.97
N ILE A 60 -19.26 -9.58 -14.33
CA ILE A 60 -17.93 -9.25 -13.81
C ILE A 60 -17.65 -10.07 -12.55
N PHE A 61 -18.66 -10.31 -11.70
CA PHE A 61 -18.54 -11.17 -10.53
C PHE A 61 -18.20 -12.61 -10.94
N ASP A 62 -18.86 -13.16 -11.96
CA ASP A 62 -18.58 -14.51 -12.47
C ASP A 62 -17.14 -14.63 -12.98
N ARG A 63 -16.65 -13.63 -13.72
CA ARG A 63 -15.27 -13.60 -14.20
C ARG A 63 -14.25 -13.52 -13.06
N ILE A 64 -14.54 -12.71 -12.03
CA ILE A 64 -13.70 -12.60 -10.83
C ILE A 64 -13.73 -13.92 -10.06
N SER A 65 -14.90 -14.53 -9.89
CA SER A 65 -15.08 -15.84 -9.23
C SER A 65 -14.26 -16.93 -9.91
N GLN A 66 -14.29 -16.99 -11.26
CA GLN A 66 -13.45 -17.93 -12.01
C GLN A 66 -11.96 -17.73 -11.76
N LYS A 67 -11.45 -16.50 -11.92
CA LYS A 67 -10.03 -16.17 -11.66
C LYS A 67 -9.64 -16.45 -10.20
N TRP A 68 -10.53 -16.13 -9.26
CA TRP A 68 -10.33 -16.36 -7.82
C TRP A 68 -10.20 -17.85 -7.52
N ASN A 69 -11.13 -18.66 -8.02
CA ASN A 69 -11.14 -20.11 -7.81
C ASN A 69 -9.92 -20.78 -8.44
N GLU A 70 -9.51 -20.40 -9.65
CA GLU A 70 -8.31 -20.92 -10.29
C GLU A 70 -7.05 -20.69 -9.45
N GLN A 71 -6.89 -19.48 -8.91
CA GLN A 71 -5.73 -19.13 -8.10
C GLN A 71 -5.81 -19.76 -6.71
N ALA A 72 -6.99 -19.77 -6.08
CA ALA A 72 -7.19 -20.41 -4.79
C ALA A 72 -6.90 -21.91 -4.87
N GLU A 73 -7.39 -22.62 -5.89
CA GLU A 73 -7.08 -24.04 -6.15
C GLU A 73 -5.59 -24.27 -6.32
N LEU A 74 -4.90 -23.41 -7.07
CA LEU A 74 -3.45 -23.52 -7.24
C LEU A 74 -2.70 -23.39 -5.90
N LEU A 75 -3.12 -22.46 -5.04
CA LEU A 75 -2.53 -22.26 -3.71
C LEU A 75 -2.85 -23.40 -2.73
N ARG A 76 -3.93 -24.17 -2.94
CA ARG A 76 -4.24 -25.37 -2.11
C ARG A 76 -3.16 -26.44 -2.19
N PHE A 77 -2.37 -26.50 -3.26
CA PHE A 77 -1.29 -27.49 -3.39
C PHE A 77 0.02 -27.04 -2.74
N VAL A 78 0.12 -25.75 -2.40
CA VAL A 78 1.34 -25.13 -1.90
C VAL A 78 1.47 -25.37 -0.39
N HIS A 79 2.17 -26.44 -0.03
CA HIS A 79 2.43 -26.82 1.37
C HIS A 79 3.92 -26.77 1.67
N ARG A 80 4.39 -25.65 2.22
CA ARG A 80 5.78 -25.49 2.62
C ARG A 80 5.90 -24.48 3.76
N PRO A 81 6.82 -24.70 4.73
CA PRO A 81 7.25 -23.61 5.61
C PRO A 81 7.62 -22.37 4.81
N GLY A 82 7.12 -21.22 5.25
CA GLY A 82 7.33 -19.95 4.59
C GLY A 82 6.27 -19.53 3.56
N VAL A 83 5.23 -20.32 3.37
CA VAL A 83 4.01 -19.92 2.64
C VAL A 83 2.79 -20.19 3.51
N VAL A 84 1.85 -19.24 3.59
CA VAL A 84 0.59 -19.43 4.32
C VAL A 84 -0.22 -20.58 3.71
N GLY A 85 -0.68 -21.49 4.56
CA GLY A 85 -1.52 -22.61 4.14
C GLY A 85 -2.94 -22.15 3.83
N VAL A 86 -3.44 -22.47 2.64
CA VAL A 86 -4.84 -22.30 2.27
C VAL A 86 -5.65 -23.53 2.73
N ARG A 87 -6.68 -23.32 3.54
CA ARG A 87 -7.55 -24.40 4.03
C ARG A 87 -8.64 -24.72 3.01
N GLU A 88 -9.34 -23.67 2.59
CA GLU A 88 -10.43 -23.78 1.63
C GLU A 88 -10.75 -22.41 1.03
N HIS A 89 -11.50 -22.45 -0.07
CA HIS A 89 -12.20 -21.30 -0.61
C HIS A 89 -13.62 -21.74 -0.95
N PHE A 90 -14.55 -20.78 -0.95
CA PHE A 90 -15.93 -21.04 -1.32
C PHE A 90 -16.64 -19.74 -1.73
N GLU A 91 -17.77 -19.91 -2.39
CA GLU A 91 -18.77 -18.87 -2.55
C GLU A 91 -19.90 -19.13 -1.55
N GLY A 92 -20.34 -18.09 -0.83
CA GLY A 92 -21.36 -18.23 0.21
C GLY A 92 -22.17 -16.95 0.43
N PRO A 93 -23.08 -16.95 1.42
CA PRO A 93 -23.77 -15.74 1.83
C PRO A 93 -22.78 -14.67 2.34
N PRO A 94 -23.10 -13.36 2.18
CA PRO A 94 -22.33 -12.28 2.79
C PRO A 94 -22.25 -12.41 4.31
N ILE A 95 -21.36 -11.65 4.94
CA ILE A 95 -21.21 -11.63 6.41
C ILE A 95 -22.56 -11.38 7.09
N HIS A 96 -22.89 -12.20 8.09
CA HIS A 96 -24.21 -12.23 8.71
C HIS A 96 -24.18 -12.56 10.20
N ARG A 97 -25.31 -12.38 10.88
CA ARG A 97 -25.50 -12.91 12.24
C ARG A 97 -25.98 -14.37 12.17
N PRO A 98 -25.79 -15.16 13.24
CA PRO A 98 -26.18 -16.57 13.26
C PRO A 98 -27.62 -16.78 12.83
N GLY A 99 -27.83 -17.69 11.88
CA GLY A 99 -29.16 -18.05 11.38
C GLY A 99 -29.82 -17.02 10.45
N GLU A 100 -29.21 -15.87 10.18
CA GLU A 100 -29.79 -14.82 9.32
C GLU A 100 -29.39 -14.98 7.84
N SER A 101 -28.49 -15.92 7.50
CA SER A 101 -27.97 -16.12 6.13
C SER A 101 -29.05 -16.27 5.06
N SER A 102 -30.13 -17.00 5.37
CA SER A 102 -31.24 -17.28 4.45
C SER A 102 -32.02 -16.04 4.01
N THR A 103 -31.90 -14.93 4.73
CA THR A 103 -32.63 -13.68 4.46
C THR A 103 -31.83 -12.70 3.60
N LEU A 104 -30.55 -12.97 3.38
CA LEU A 104 -29.65 -12.05 2.70
C LEU A 104 -29.62 -12.29 1.19
N THR A 105 -29.56 -11.18 0.45
CA THR A 105 -29.29 -11.17 -0.98
C THR A 105 -27.83 -10.79 -1.22
N GLY A 106 -27.22 -11.41 -2.24
CA GLY A 106 -25.81 -11.24 -2.59
C GLY A 106 -24.98 -12.48 -2.31
N ARG A 107 -23.73 -12.47 -2.80
CA ARG A 107 -22.74 -13.55 -2.63
C ARG A 107 -21.41 -12.96 -2.18
N ALA A 108 -20.63 -13.74 -1.46
CA ALA A 108 -19.27 -13.41 -1.09
C ALA A 108 -18.32 -14.50 -1.59
N LEU A 109 -17.19 -14.08 -2.15
CA LEU A 109 -16.07 -14.98 -2.41
C LEU A 109 -15.18 -14.97 -1.17
N VAL A 110 -14.87 -16.17 -0.69
CA VAL A 110 -14.18 -16.35 0.58
C VAL A 110 -12.97 -17.24 0.40
N LEU A 111 -11.84 -16.81 0.95
CA LEU A 111 -10.63 -17.63 1.10
C LEU A 111 -10.28 -17.75 2.57
N VAL A 112 -10.15 -18.98 3.04
CA VAL A 112 -9.77 -19.31 4.42
C VAL A 112 -8.34 -19.81 4.43
N MET A 113 -7.51 -19.17 5.25
CA MET A 113 -6.09 -19.49 5.38
C MET A 113 -5.71 -19.67 6.85
N ASN A 114 -4.58 -20.34 7.09
CA ASN A 114 -4.02 -20.47 8.41
C ASN A 114 -3.71 -19.09 9.01
N HIS A 115 -4.00 -18.91 10.30
CA HIS A 115 -3.44 -17.80 11.05
C HIS A 115 -1.94 -18.00 11.19
N VAL A 116 -1.16 -16.94 10.96
CA VAL A 116 0.29 -16.92 11.17
C VAL A 116 0.56 -16.01 12.36
N ASP A 117 1.01 -16.58 13.47
CA ASP A 117 1.41 -15.81 14.64
C ASP A 117 2.73 -15.08 14.35
N GLY A 118 2.79 -13.78 14.65
CA GLY A 118 3.99 -12.99 14.44
C GLY A 118 3.72 -11.52 14.16
N LEU A 119 4.79 -10.81 13.82
CA LEU A 119 4.73 -9.44 13.34
C LEU A 119 4.86 -9.44 11.81
N ASP A 120 4.22 -8.49 11.13
CA ASP A 120 4.57 -8.26 9.74
C ASP A 120 6.02 -7.74 9.64
N LEU A 121 6.62 -7.85 8.45
CA LEU A 121 8.03 -7.55 8.25
C LEU A 121 8.36 -6.08 8.50
N ARG A 122 7.39 -5.17 8.38
CA ARG A 122 7.60 -3.74 8.67
C ARG A 122 7.79 -3.55 10.17
N ASP A 123 6.88 -4.06 10.98
CA ASP A 123 6.95 -3.98 12.44
C ASP A 123 8.14 -4.77 12.98
N TRP A 124 8.37 -5.97 12.45
CA TRP A 124 9.52 -6.79 12.79
C TRP A 124 10.85 -6.09 12.52
N ARG A 125 10.95 -5.34 11.40
CA ARG A 125 12.15 -4.56 11.04
C ARG A 125 12.28 -3.28 11.87
N ALA A 126 11.19 -2.68 12.33
CA ALA A 126 11.21 -1.49 13.18
C ALA A 126 11.88 -1.77 14.54
N GLU A 127 11.80 -3.00 15.04
CA GLU A 127 12.45 -3.44 16.28
C GLU A 127 13.95 -3.74 16.15
N ARG A 128 14.53 -3.64 14.94
CA ARG A 128 15.92 -4.03 14.65
C ARG A 128 16.67 -2.89 14.01
N THR A 129 17.78 -2.44 14.59
CA THR A 129 18.56 -1.31 14.03
C THR A 129 19.73 -1.76 13.15
N LEU A 130 20.00 -3.07 13.10
CA LEU A 130 21.20 -3.69 12.50
C LEU A 130 22.51 -3.27 13.21
N ALA A 131 22.44 -2.67 14.40
CA ALA A 131 23.61 -2.31 15.19
C ALA A 131 24.41 -3.54 15.63
N THR A 132 23.72 -4.62 16.02
CA THR A 132 24.36 -5.84 16.49
C THR A 132 24.56 -6.88 15.38
N ALA A 133 25.57 -7.74 15.55
CA ALA A 133 25.78 -8.86 14.63
C ALA A 133 24.64 -9.88 14.68
N ALA A 134 23.92 -9.96 15.79
CA ALA A 134 22.74 -10.83 15.92
C ALA A 134 21.60 -10.35 15.03
N GLU A 135 21.21 -9.07 15.12
CA GLU A 135 20.17 -8.47 14.28
C GLU A 135 20.50 -8.59 12.79
N ARG A 136 21.77 -8.33 12.40
CA ARG A 136 22.21 -8.51 11.00
C ARG A 136 22.02 -9.95 10.53
N ARG A 137 22.36 -10.94 11.36
CA ARG A 137 22.15 -12.36 11.01
C ARG A 137 20.67 -12.71 10.91
N GLU A 138 19.82 -12.13 11.76
CA GLU A 138 18.37 -12.31 11.68
C GLU A 138 17.81 -11.77 10.37
N VAL A 139 18.13 -10.52 10.03
CA VAL A 139 17.72 -9.88 8.78
C VAL A 139 18.14 -10.72 7.57
N MET A 140 19.40 -11.18 7.55
CA MET A 140 19.91 -12.02 6.46
C MET A 140 19.19 -13.37 6.38
N ARG A 141 18.93 -14.02 7.52
CA ARG A 141 18.18 -15.28 7.56
C ARG A 141 16.76 -15.11 7.04
N THR A 142 16.09 -14.01 7.39
CA THR A 142 14.75 -13.69 6.89
C THR A 142 14.76 -13.53 5.37
N LEU A 143 15.68 -12.73 4.83
CA LEU A 143 15.80 -12.54 3.38
C LEU A 143 16.10 -13.84 2.62
N GLU A 144 16.89 -14.74 3.20
CA GLU A 144 17.17 -16.04 2.59
C GLU A 144 15.98 -16.99 2.57
N GLN A 145 15.22 -17.04 3.67
CA GLN A 145 13.98 -17.82 3.69
C GLN A 145 13.02 -17.34 2.60
N LEU A 146 12.87 -16.03 2.45
CA LEU A 146 12.04 -15.44 1.40
C LEU A 146 12.58 -15.75 -0.01
N ALA A 147 13.89 -15.64 -0.22
CA ALA A 147 14.52 -15.98 -1.50
C ALA A 147 14.30 -17.46 -1.89
N ASP A 148 14.47 -18.39 -0.95
CA ASP A 148 14.27 -19.82 -1.18
C ASP A 148 12.81 -20.17 -1.47
N VAL A 149 11.87 -19.55 -0.75
CA VAL A 149 10.43 -19.73 -0.99
C VAL A 149 10.04 -19.21 -2.37
N LEU A 150 10.47 -17.99 -2.73
CA LEU A 150 10.15 -17.39 -4.03
C LEU A 150 10.77 -18.18 -5.20
N ASP A 151 12.04 -18.58 -5.10
CA ASP A 151 12.68 -19.43 -6.12
C ASP A 151 11.90 -20.75 -6.30
N TRP A 152 11.42 -21.36 -5.21
CA TRP A 152 10.62 -22.58 -5.27
C TRP A 152 9.24 -22.35 -5.93
N LEU A 153 8.53 -21.28 -5.57
CA LEU A 153 7.25 -20.90 -6.18
C LEU A 153 7.41 -20.66 -7.69
N HIS A 154 8.48 -19.99 -8.11
CA HIS A 154 8.78 -19.69 -9.51
C HIS A 154 9.33 -20.88 -10.30
N SER A 155 9.78 -21.95 -9.62
CA SER A 155 10.36 -23.12 -10.29
C SER A 155 9.33 -24.03 -10.99
N GLY A 156 8.03 -23.83 -10.72
CA GLY A 156 6.97 -24.73 -11.16
C GLY A 156 6.81 -25.99 -10.29
N LYS A 157 7.74 -26.26 -9.37
CA LYS A 157 7.69 -27.41 -8.45
C LYS A 157 6.63 -27.28 -7.37
N ALA A 158 6.12 -26.07 -7.13
CA ALA A 158 5.12 -25.81 -6.10
C ALA A 158 3.73 -26.35 -6.45
N THR A 159 3.47 -26.69 -7.71
CA THR A 159 2.17 -27.18 -8.16
C THR A 159 2.32 -28.49 -8.93
N PRO A 160 1.33 -29.41 -8.85
CA PRO A 160 1.36 -30.65 -9.64
C PRO A 160 1.39 -30.41 -11.15
N SER A 161 0.84 -29.27 -11.59
CA SER A 161 0.77 -28.88 -13.01
C SER A 161 2.09 -28.38 -13.60
N GLY A 162 3.13 -28.17 -12.78
CA GLY A 162 4.37 -27.54 -13.22
C GLY A 162 4.25 -26.02 -13.46
N ARG A 163 3.08 -25.42 -13.21
CA ARG A 163 2.86 -23.98 -13.35
C ARG A 163 3.61 -23.21 -12.27
N GLN A 164 4.24 -22.11 -12.67
CA GLN A 164 4.87 -21.17 -11.76
C GLN A 164 3.80 -20.45 -10.93
N VAL A 165 4.07 -20.27 -9.65
CA VAL A 165 3.22 -19.50 -8.72
C VAL A 165 3.87 -18.13 -8.55
N ILE A 166 3.12 -17.07 -8.81
CA ILE A 166 3.60 -15.68 -8.70
C ILE A 166 2.86 -15.04 -7.53
N HIS A 167 3.58 -14.41 -6.61
CA HIS A 167 2.97 -13.70 -5.49
C HIS A 167 2.23 -12.46 -5.98
N GLY A 168 2.90 -11.64 -6.80
CA GLY A 168 2.31 -10.53 -7.57
C GLY A 168 1.94 -9.28 -6.75
N ASP A 169 2.05 -9.36 -5.42
CA ASP A 169 1.85 -8.23 -4.50
C ASP A 169 2.80 -8.28 -3.29
N LEU A 170 4.06 -8.63 -3.53
CA LEU A 170 5.02 -8.79 -2.45
C LEU A 170 5.38 -7.42 -1.82
N SER A 171 5.25 -7.32 -0.48
CA SER A 171 5.56 -6.12 0.30
C SER A 171 5.86 -6.50 1.75
N PRO A 172 6.41 -5.60 2.60
CA PRO A 172 6.65 -5.92 4.01
C PRO A 172 5.38 -6.31 4.79
N GLY A 173 4.22 -5.74 4.44
CA GLY A 173 2.94 -6.10 5.07
C GLY A 173 2.45 -7.50 4.72
N ASN A 174 2.99 -8.10 3.65
CA ASN A 174 2.64 -9.42 3.15
C ASN A 174 3.66 -10.50 3.53
N VAL A 175 4.51 -10.21 4.54
CA VAL A 175 5.46 -11.15 5.10
C VAL A 175 5.32 -11.13 6.61
N MET A 176 4.97 -12.26 7.21
CA MET A 176 4.89 -12.43 8.67
C MET A 176 6.15 -13.09 9.19
N VAL A 177 6.65 -12.65 10.34
CA VAL A 177 7.78 -13.29 11.03
C VAL A 177 7.38 -13.65 12.45
N ASP A 178 7.44 -14.94 12.76
CA ASP A 178 7.07 -15.47 14.07
C ASP A 178 8.19 -15.31 15.13
N ALA A 179 7.88 -15.69 16.37
CA ALA A 179 8.83 -15.64 17.49
C ALA A 179 10.04 -16.58 17.32
N HIS A 180 9.96 -17.57 16.42
CA HIS A 180 11.05 -18.47 16.08
C HIS A 180 11.91 -17.95 14.93
N GLY A 181 11.53 -16.83 14.31
CA GLY A 181 12.20 -16.22 13.17
C GLY A 181 11.88 -16.90 11.84
N GLN A 182 10.77 -17.63 11.74
CA GLN A 182 10.26 -18.16 10.48
C GLN A 182 9.53 -17.06 9.72
N ALA A 183 10.01 -16.75 8.52
CA ALA A 183 9.36 -15.79 7.62
C ALA A 183 8.32 -16.52 6.76
N THR A 184 7.11 -16.00 6.67
CA THR A 184 5.98 -16.61 5.94
C THR A 184 5.33 -15.59 5.02
N LEU A 185 5.26 -15.92 3.73
CA LEU A 185 4.51 -15.15 2.74
C LEU A 185 3.01 -15.30 2.99
N VAL A 186 2.32 -14.18 3.11
CA VAL A 186 0.86 -14.10 3.27
C VAL A 186 0.27 -13.25 2.14
N ASP A 187 -1.03 -13.41 1.91
CA ASP A 187 -1.80 -12.63 0.93
C ASP A 187 -1.22 -12.58 -0.50
N PHE A 188 -1.30 -13.73 -1.18
CA PHE A 188 -1.11 -13.78 -2.64
C PHE A 188 -2.17 -12.90 -3.29
N GLY A 189 -1.78 -12.06 -4.26
CA GLY A 189 -2.52 -10.90 -4.78
C GLY A 189 -3.87 -11.14 -5.49
N LEU A 190 -4.70 -12.06 -4.99
CA LEU A 190 -6.06 -12.39 -5.42
C LEU A 190 -6.99 -11.18 -5.40
N SER A 191 -6.74 -10.22 -4.51
CA SER A 191 -7.47 -8.94 -4.45
C SER A 191 -7.29 -8.09 -5.71
N LYS A 192 -6.26 -8.35 -6.52
CA LYS A 192 -5.98 -7.60 -7.75
C LYS A 192 -6.54 -8.27 -9.01
N LEU A 193 -7.22 -9.40 -8.87
CA LEU A 193 -7.94 -10.07 -9.97
C LEU A 193 -9.22 -9.32 -10.37
N THR A 194 -9.69 -8.40 -9.52
CA THR A 194 -10.89 -7.57 -9.77
C THR A 194 -10.59 -6.34 -10.62
N ALA A 195 -9.31 -5.97 -10.77
CA ALA A 195 -8.85 -4.79 -11.49
C ALA A 195 -8.84 -4.93 -13.04
N ASP A 196 -9.83 -5.63 -13.62
CA ASP A 196 -10.14 -5.48 -15.06
C ASP A 196 -10.73 -4.08 -15.35
N HIS A 197 -10.97 -3.27 -14.32
CA HIS A 197 -11.21 -1.85 -14.43
C HIS A 197 -9.87 -1.10 -14.46
N GLN A 198 -9.45 -0.65 -15.65
CA GLN A 198 -8.32 0.26 -15.89
C GLN A 198 -8.43 1.63 -15.14
N THR A 199 -9.41 1.79 -14.26
CA THR A 199 -9.74 3.01 -13.52
C THR A 199 -9.83 2.82 -12.01
N ALA A 200 -9.63 1.61 -11.48
CA ALA A 200 -9.44 1.44 -10.05
C ALA A 200 -7.97 1.77 -9.74
N GLU A 201 -7.72 2.85 -9.01
CA GLU A 201 -6.41 3.17 -8.44
C GLU A 201 -5.80 1.88 -7.90
N VAL A 202 -4.74 1.38 -8.54
CA VAL A 202 -4.17 0.11 -8.12
C VAL A 202 -3.36 0.42 -6.87
N TRP A 203 -3.91 0.08 -5.70
CA TRP A 203 -3.27 0.27 -4.40
C TRP A 203 -2.04 -0.65 -4.33
N PHE A 204 -0.90 -0.14 -4.76
CA PHE A 204 0.41 -0.72 -4.50
C PHE A 204 1.07 0.05 -3.36
N THR A 205 1.84 -0.64 -2.53
CA THR A 205 2.72 0.05 -1.58
C THR A 205 3.81 0.77 -2.41
N PRO A 206 3.98 2.10 -2.28
CA PRO A 206 4.95 2.85 -3.08
C PRO A 206 6.35 2.24 -3.02
N GLY A 207 7.02 2.14 -4.18
CA GLY A 207 8.40 1.66 -4.30
C GLY A 207 8.60 0.14 -4.30
N TYR A 208 7.58 -0.67 -4.01
CA TYR A 208 7.68 -2.14 -4.07
C TYR A 208 7.16 -2.74 -5.38
N ALA A 209 6.25 -2.06 -6.08
CA ALA A 209 5.70 -2.53 -7.34
C ALA A 209 6.70 -2.36 -8.50
N ALA A 210 6.93 -3.45 -9.23
CA ALA A 210 7.75 -3.42 -10.43
C ALA A 210 7.04 -2.65 -11.57
N PRO A 211 7.78 -2.00 -12.49
CA PRO A 211 7.17 -1.21 -13.57
C PRO A 211 6.16 -1.97 -14.43
N GLU A 212 6.43 -3.23 -14.74
CA GLU A 212 5.54 -4.04 -15.58
C GLU A 212 4.19 -4.37 -14.93
N VAL A 213 4.07 -4.18 -13.61
CA VAL A 213 2.81 -4.40 -12.89
C VAL A 213 1.77 -3.35 -13.25
N PHE A 214 2.21 -2.12 -13.58
CA PHE A 214 1.32 -1.07 -14.05
C PHE A 214 0.74 -1.39 -15.45
N ASP A 215 1.40 -2.27 -16.22
CA ASP A 215 0.85 -2.84 -17.46
C ASP A 215 -0.08 -4.05 -17.22
N GLY A 216 -0.37 -4.38 -15.95
CA GLY A 216 -1.14 -5.57 -15.57
C GLY A 216 -0.37 -6.89 -15.67
N LYS A 217 0.94 -6.85 -15.99
CA LYS A 217 1.77 -8.07 -16.11
C LYS A 217 2.29 -8.49 -14.74
N ARG A 218 2.22 -9.80 -14.47
CA ARG A 218 2.77 -10.42 -13.26
C ARG A 218 3.58 -11.63 -13.66
N THR A 219 4.85 -11.62 -13.31
CA THR A 219 5.81 -12.67 -13.68
C THR A 219 6.74 -12.97 -12.51
N PRO A 220 7.55 -14.05 -12.53
CA PRO A 220 8.63 -14.22 -11.57
C PRO A 220 9.55 -12.99 -11.46
N GLY A 221 9.75 -12.25 -12.56
CA GLY A 221 10.49 -10.99 -12.58
C GLY A 221 9.91 -9.95 -11.62
N THR A 222 8.57 -9.86 -11.55
CA THR A 222 7.85 -8.94 -10.68
C THR A 222 8.17 -9.17 -9.21
N ASP A 223 8.09 -10.42 -8.77
CA ASP A 223 8.40 -10.79 -7.39
C ASP A 223 9.88 -10.57 -7.06
N ARG A 224 10.79 -10.78 -8.02
CA ARG A 224 12.23 -10.51 -7.83
C ARG A 224 12.52 -9.03 -7.59
N TYR A 225 11.88 -8.13 -8.33
CA TYR A 225 12.00 -6.69 -8.10
C TYR A 225 11.49 -6.31 -6.71
N ALA A 226 10.29 -6.77 -6.36
CA ALA A 226 9.71 -6.51 -5.04
C ALA A 226 10.58 -7.08 -3.90
N PHE A 227 11.19 -8.25 -4.10
CA PHE A 227 12.18 -8.81 -3.18
C PHE A 227 13.41 -7.91 -3.06
N GLY A 228 13.92 -7.33 -4.15
CA GLY A 228 14.98 -6.33 -4.13
C GLY A 228 14.61 -5.09 -3.31
N ALA A 229 13.39 -4.59 -3.47
CA ALA A 229 12.86 -3.48 -2.68
C ALA A 229 12.72 -3.84 -1.18
N ILE A 230 12.27 -5.05 -0.86
CA ILE A 230 12.27 -5.59 0.53
C ILE A 230 13.71 -5.70 1.06
N ALA A 231 14.65 -6.20 0.28
CA ALA A 231 16.04 -6.31 0.68
C ALA A 231 16.63 -4.93 0.99
N TYR A 232 16.36 -3.91 0.17
CA TYR A 232 16.72 -2.52 0.48
C TYR A 232 16.11 -2.09 1.82
N PHE A 233 14.79 -2.20 1.99
CA PHE A 233 14.10 -1.84 3.24
C PHE A 233 14.68 -2.54 4.47
N MET A 234 14.93 -3.84 4.37
CA MET A 234 15.49 -4.64 5.46
C MET A 234 16.93 -4.23 5.80
N LEU A 235 17.68 -3.72 4.82
CA LEU A 235 19.08 -3.33 4.96
C LEU A 235 19.27 -1.86 5.37
N SER A 236 18.35 -0.96 5.02
CA SER A 236 18.38 0.47 5.35
C SER A 236 17.47 0.83 6.53
N GLY A 237 16.31 0.19 6.64
CA GLY A 237 15.19 0.64 7.48
C GLY A 237 14.34 1.73 6.82
N GLU A 238 14.66 2.11 5.58
CA GLU A 238 13.99 3.16 4.82
C GLU A 238 13.08 2.57 3.74
N SER A 239 12.00 3.27 3.43
CA SER A 239 11.11 2.85 2.33
C SER A 239 11.84 2.97 0.98
N PRO A 240 11.65 2.00 0.06
CA PRO A 240 12.32 2.00 -1.23
C PRO A 240 11.89 3.21 -2.08
N PRO A 241 12.81 3.82 -2.85
CA PRO A 241 12.44 4.83 -3.85
C PRO A 241 11.45 4.30 -4.89
N ASN A 242 10.63 5.19 -5.45
CA ASN A 242 9.56 4.83 -6.37
C ASN A 242 10.01 4.52 -7.80
N SER A 243 11.30 4.69 -8.13
CA SER A 243 11.81 4.39 -9.47
C SER A 243 12.93 3.34 -9.45
N PRO A 244 12.99 2.45 -10.46
CA PRO A 244 14.06 1.47 -10.63
C PRO A 244 15.47 2.06 -10.47
N ASP A 245 15.75 3.16 -11.16
CA ASP A 245 17.08 3.80 -11.14
C ASP A 245 17.40 4.42 -9.77
N GLN A 246 16.41 5.00 -9.09
CA GLN A 246 16.60 5.55 -7.75
C GLN A 246 16.84 4.44 -6.73
N LEU A 247 16.07 3.35 -6.80
CA LEU A 247 16.26 2.18 -5.94
C LEU A 247 17.63 1.55 -6.17
N ALA A 248 18.07 1.39 -7.42
CA ALA A 248 19.40 0.86 -7.75
C ALA A 248 20.52 1.73 -7.17
N ARG A 249 20.42 3.06 -7.31
CA ARG A 249 21.39 4.01 -6.72
C ARG A 249 21.38 3.98 -5.19
N ALA A 250 20.20 3.95 -4.58
CA ALA A 250 20.05 3.89 -3.12
C ALA A 250 20.62 2.57 -2.57
N MET A 251 20.35 1.45 -3.24
CA MET A 251 20.91 0.14 -2.90
C MET A 251 22.44 0.14 -3.03
N ALA A 252 23.00 0.68 -4.12
CA ALA A 252 24.45 0.82 -4.30
C ALA A 252 25.11 1.68 -3.19
N ALA A 253 24.40 2.66 -2.65
CA ALA A 253 24.89 3.59 -1.64
C ALA A 253 24.83 3.03 -0.21
N LEU A 254 24.20 1.87 0.02
CA LEU A 254 24.15 1.26 1.34
C LEU A 254 25.57 1.00 1.88
N PRO A 255 25.90 1.36 3.13
CA PRO A 255 27.25 1.21 3.68
C PRO A 255 27.84 -0.19 3.52
N GLN A 256 27.02 -1.22 3.72
CA GLN A 256 27.36 -2.63 3.56
C GLN A 256 27.71 -3.04 2.12
N LEU A 257 27.18 -2.33 1.11
CA LEU A 257 27.39 -2.63 -0.31
C LEU A 257 28.40 -1.69 -0.96
N ALA A 258 28.62 -0.50 -0.39
CA ALA A 258 29.57 0.48 -0.89
C ALA A 258 31.01 -0.07 -0.95
N VAL A 259 31.37 -0.96 -0.02
CA VAL A 259 32.71 -1.59 0.07
C VAL A 259 33.00 -2.61 -1.03
N LEU A 260 31.98 -3.05 -1.77
CA LEU A 260 32.13 -4.07 -2.81
C LEU A 260 32.78 -3.49 -4.07
N ASP A 261 33.37 -4.35 -4.89
CA ASP A 261 33.84 -3.94 -6.22
C ASP A 261 32.66 -3.57 -7.15
N ALA A 262 32.97 -2.85 -8.23
CA ALA A 262 31.94 -2.35 -9.15
C ALA A 262 31.13 -3.48 -9.80
N GLY A 263 31.76 -4.63 -10.10
CA GLY A 263 31.09 -5.78 -10.71
C GLY A 263 30.16 -6.49 -9.73
N GLN A 264 30.59 -6.70 -8.49
CA GLN A 264 29.74 -7.19 -7.40
C GLN A 264 28.54 -6.28 -7.16
N ARG A 265 28.78 -4.97 -7.07
CA ARG A 265 27.72 -3.99 -6.84
C ARG A 265 26.71 -3.99 -7.98
N ALA A 266 27.18 -4.04 -9.24
CA ALA A 266 26.31 -4.11 -10.41
C ALA A 266 25.41 -5.35 -10.42
N ARG A 267 25.94 -6.54 -10.04
CA ARG A 267 25.14 -7.77 -9.91
C ARG A 267 24.09 -7.66 -8.81
N ILE A 268 24.40 -7.01 -7.69
CA ILE A 268 23.44 -6.83 -6.61
C ILE A 268 22.33 -5.86 -7.07
N THR A 269 22.70 -4.73 -7.67
CA THR A 269 21.73 -3.71 -8.09
C THR A 269 20.90 -4.10 -9.30
N SER A 270 21.30 -5.10 -10.10
CA SER A 270 20.52 -5.53 -11.28
C SER A 270 19.15 -6.10 -10.90
N ILE A 271 18.92 -6.48 -9.64
CA ILE A 271 17.59 -6.86 -9.15
C ILE A 271 16.57 -5.71 -9.26
N CYS A 272 17.05 -4.48 -9.27
CA CYS A 272 16.23 -3.26 -9.36
C CYS A 272 15.95 -2.87 -10.82
N ALA A 273 16.39 -3.64 -11.82
CA ALA A 273 16.28 -3.27 -13.22
C ALA A 273 14.81 -3.07 -13.66
N GLY A 274 14.60 -2.07 -14.52
CA GLY A 274 13.28 -1.80 -15.10
C GLY A 274 12.79 -2.96 -15.97
N ASP A 275 13.68 -3.55 -16.77
CA ASP A 275 13.40 -4.76 -17.54
C ASP A 275 13.48 -6.02 -16.65
N PRO A 276 12.40 -6.83 -16.55
CA PRO A 276 12.41 -8.11 -15.85
C PRO A 276 13.50 -9.09 -16.28
N ALA A 277 13.95 -9.04 -17.54
CA ALA A 277 14.93 -9.97 -18.10
C ALA A 277 16.36 -9.69 -17.61
N GLU A 278 16.66 -8.47 -17.18
CA GLU A 278 17.96 -8.07 -16.64
C GLU A 278 18.14 -8.45 -15.16
N ARG A 279 17.05 -8.84 -14.50
CA ARG A 279 17.04 -9.20 -13.08
C ARG A 279 17.65 -10.60 -12.85
N PRO A 280 18.27 -10.87 -11.70
CA PRO A 280 18.79 -12.19 -11.35
C PRO A 280 17.70 -13.27 -11.41
N VAL A 281 17.99 -14.38 -12.06
CA VAL A 281 17.01 -15.48 -12.19
C VAL A 281 16.82 -16.23 -10.87
N SER A 282 17.89 -16.40 -10.07
CA SER A 282 17.83 -17.05 -8.76
C SER A 282 18.08 -16.04 -7.65
N LEU A 283 17.07 -15.88 -6.79
CA LEU A 283 17.18 -15.07 -5.58
C LEU A 283 18.12 -15.71 -4.57
N SER A 284 18.15 -17.04 -4.48
CA SER A 284 19.08 -17.77 -3.60
C SER A 284 20.53 -17.60 -4.05
N GLY A 285 20.78 -17.48 -5.35
CA GLY A 285 22.08 -17.12 -5.91
C GLY A 285 22.46 -15.69 -5.53
N TRP A 286 21.56 -14.74 -5.77
CA TRP A 286 21.73 -13.32 -5.45
C TRP A 286 21.98 -13.06 -3.94
N MET A 287 21.13 -13.63 -3.08
CA MET A 287 21.50 -14.38 -1.86
C MET A 287 22.92 -14.21 -1.32
N LYS A 288 23.80 -14.97 -1.98
CA LYS A 288 25.18 -15.23 -1.58
C LYS A 288 26.05 -14.00 -1.76
N ASP A 289 25.83 -13.24 -2.83
CA ASP A 289 26.54 -11.98 -3.10
C ASP A 289 26.23 -10.95 -2.02
N VAL A 290 24.95 -10.81 -1.63
CA VAL A 290 24.52 -9.89 -0.56
C VAL A 290 25.04 -10.33 0.81
N ARG A 291 24.91 -11.62 1.15
CA ARG A 291 25.41 -12.15 2.43
C ARG A 291 26.90 -11.86 2.62
N HIS A 292 27.70 -12.12 1.59
CA HIS A 292 29.14 -11.89 1.66
C HIS A 292 29.45 -10.43 1.98
N ALA A 293 28.71 -9.49 1.39
CA ALA A 293 28.87 -8.06 1.66
C ALA A 293 28.53 -7.67 3.11
N VAL A 294 27.41 -8.16 3.62
CA VAL A 294 26.86 -7.78 4.94
C VAL A 294 27.59 -8.45 6.10
N VAL A 295 28.06 -9.69 5.94
CA VAL A 295 28.72 -10.44 7.01
C VAL A 295 30.22 -10.17 7.07
N SER A 296 30.90 -9.99 5.93
CA SER A 296 32.36 -9.78 5.89
C SER A 296 32.78 -8.37 6.37
N THR A 297 31.91 -7.37 6.26
CA THR A 297 32.15 -6.00 6.81
C THR A 297 32.22 -5.96 8.34
N THR A 298 31.72 -6.99 9.02
CA THR A 298 31.83 -7.13 10.48
C THR A 298 33.24 -7.50 10.95
N ALA A 299 34.01 -8.21 10.13
CA ALA A 299 35.38 -8.61 10.47
C ALA A 299 36.37 -7.45 10.32
N SER A 300 36.20 -6.61 9.30
CA SER A 300 37.12 -5.49 9.04
C SER A 300 36.92 -4.29 9.98
N SER A 301 35.70 -4.01 10.45
CA SER A 301 35.45 -2.90 11.39
C SER A 301 36.01 -3.16 12.79
N THR A 302 36.01 -4.42 13.25
CA THR A 302 36.63 -4.81 14.53
C THR A 302 38.16 -4.78 14.43
N SER A 303 38.71 -5.09 13.25
CA SER A 303 40.16 -5.10 13.00
C SER A 303 40.72 -3.70 12.77
N GLN A 304 39.97 -2.79 12.14
CA GLN A 304 40.40 -1.40 11.93
C GLN A 304 40.43 -0.58 13.23
N ARG A 305 39.58 -0.92 14.21
CA ARG A 305 39.62 -0.28 15.54
C ARG A 305 40.79 -0.77 16.41
N ALA A 306 41.29 -1.98 16.16
CA ALA A 306 42.47 -2.54 16.84
C ALA A 306 43.81 -2.09 16.21
N VAL A 307 43.82 -1.72 14.93
CA VAL A 307 45.03 -1.27 14.21
C VAL A 307 45.23 0.25 14.32
N GLN A 308 44.20 1.04 14.63
CA GLN A 308 44.35 2.48 14.91
C GLN A 308 44.99 2.81 16.27
N ASP A 309 45.06 1.85 17.20
CA ASP A 309 45.67 2.04 18.53
C ASP A 309 47.14 1.60 18.62
N ALA A 310 47.75 1.22 17.48
CA ALA A 310 49.15 0.77 17.43
C ALA A 310 49.98 1.62 16.45
N ALA A 311 50.28 2.86 16.85
CA ALA A 311 51.36 3.65 16.23
C ALA A 311 52.69 3.46 17.00
N PRO A 312 53.85 3.39 16.32
CA PRO A 312 55.12 3.05 16.97
C PRO A 312 55.69 4.20 17.79
N ALA A 313 56.17 3.88 18.99
CA ALA A 313 56.77 4.81 19.94
C ALA A 313 58.09 5.42 19.42
N LYS A 314 58.26 6.73 19.61
CA LYS A 314 59.50 7.49 19.38
C LYS A 314 60.22 7.76 20.72
N PRO A 315 61.57 7.84 20.78
CA PRO A 315 62.32 7.72 22.05
C PRO A 315 62.25 8.95 22.96
N ALA A 316 62.43 8.66 24.25
CA ALA A 316 62.26 9.53 25.42
C ALA A 316 63.16 10.78 25.48
N ALA A 317 62.61 11.85 26.06
CA ALA A 317 63.34 12.96 26.67
C ALA A 317 62.88 13.14 28.14
N ALA A 318 63.83 13.55 29.00
CA ALA A 318 63.84 13.49 30.46
C ALA A 318 62.81 14.43 31.18
N PRO A 319 62.57 14.24 32.50
CA PRO A 319 61.39 14.75 33.20
C PRO A 319 61.60 16.12 33.86
N THR A 320 60.51 16.89 33.98
CA THR A 320 60.40 18.07 34.86
C THR A 320 59.20 17.95 35.81
N PRO A 321 59.23 18.61 36.98
CA PRO A 321 58.56 18.13 38.19
C PRO A 321 57.07 18.48 38.30
N HIS A 322 56.34 17.57 38.93
CA HIS A 322 54.96 17.70 39.38
C HIS A 322 54.72 18.91 40.28
N VAL A 323 53.68 19.68 39.98
CA VAL A 323 52.98 20.57 40.93
C VAL A 323 51.59 19.97 41.19
N PRO A 324 51.16 19.77 42.45
CA PRO A 324 49.86 19.18 42.77
C PRO A 324 48.71 20.19 42.60
N PRO A 325 47.47 19.74 42.32
CA PRO A 325 46.31 20.61 42.22
C PRO A 325 45.82 21.05 43.61
N PRO A 326 45.31 22.29 43.76
CA PRO A 326 44.65 22.75 44.98
C PRO A 326 43.24 22.11 45.16
N PRO A 327 42.73 22.07 46.40
CA PRO A 327 41.56 21.27 46.78
C PRO A 327 40.22 21.88 46.34
N ALA A 328 39.22 20.98 46.28
CA ALA A 328 37.83 21.23 45.90
C ALA A 328 37.14 22.34 46.70
N TYR A 329 36.43 23.22 45.99
CA TYR A 329 35.41 24.10 46.56
C TYR A 329 34.02 23.45 46.47
N ALA A 330 33.28 23.55 47.57
CA ALA A 330 31.93 23.07 47.80
C ALA A 330 30.89 23.68 46.83
N PRO A 331 29.73 23.02 46.62
CA PRO A 331 28.69 23.52 45.73
C PRO A 331 28.09 24.84 46.22
N ALA A 332 28.07 25.84 45.34
CA ALA A 332 27.33 27.08 45.56
C ALA A 332 25.81 26.82 45.55
N SER A 333 25.12 27.36 46.54
CA SER A 333 23.66 27.32 46.68
C SER A 333 22.94 27.97 45.49
N PRO A 334 21.71 27.54 45.15
CA PRO A 334 20.96 28.11 44.03
C PRO A 334 20.48 29.53 44.32
N THR A 335 20.67 30.41 43.33
CA THR A 335 20.14 31.78 43.26
C THR A 335 18.59 31.76 43.25
N PRO A 336 17.89 32.71 43.89
CA PRO A 336 16.43 32.73 43.89
C PRO A 336 15.85 33.12 42.53
N ALA A 337 14.75 32.48 42.15
CA ALA A 337 13.96 32.81 40.96
C ALA A 337 13.42 34.26 40.99
N PRO A 338 13.25 34.92 39.83
CA PRO A 338 12.60 36.22 39.76
C PRO A 338 11.10 36.12 40.07
N ALA A 339 10.58 37.13 40.77
CA ALA A 339 9.19 37.21 41.22
C ALA A 339 8.18 37.29 40.05
N PRO A 340 6.94 36.79 40.24
CA PRO A 340 5.89 36.87 39.23
C PRO A 340 5.34 38.31 39.10
N ALA A 341 4.99 38.70 37.87
CA ALA A 341 4.36 39.97 37.53
C ALA A 341 2.95 40.10 38.16
N PRO A 342 2.46 41.32 38.45
CA PRO A 342 1.16 41.53 39.08
C PRO A 342 0.00 41.24 38.11
N ALA A 343 -1.09 40.70 38.67
CA ALA A 343 -2.33 40.37 37.97
C ALA A 343 -3.03 41.58 37.34
N PRO A 344 -3.74 41.42 36.20
CA PRO A 344 -4.57 42.48 35.63
C PRO A 344 -5.80 42.75 36.51
N ALA A 345 -6.18 44.03 36.59
CA ALA A 345 -7.32 44.54 37.36
C ALA A 345 -8.67 43.99 36.85
N PRO A 346 -9.70 43.87 37.73
CA PRO A 346 -11.02 43.40 37.33
C PRO A 346 -11.75 44.45 36.47
N VAL A 347 -12.31 43.99 35.36
CA VAL A 347 -13.18 44.77 34.47
C VAL A 347 -14.57 44.90 35.14
N PRO A 348 -15.22 46.08 35.12
CA PRO A 348 -16.51 46.27 35.77
C PRO A 348 -17.65 45.55 35.03
N VAL A 349 -18.54 44.95 35.82
CA VAL A 349 -19.78 44.29 35.39
C VAL A 349 -20.79 45.35 34.90
N PRO A 350 -21.45 45.20 33.74
CA PRO A 350 -22.56 46.06 33.37
C PRO A 350 -23.81 45.74 34.21
N GLU A 351 -24.37 46.79 34.80
CA GLU A 351 -25.62 46.83 35.56
C GLU A 351 -26.84 46.49 34.67
N PRO A 352 -27.89 45.82 35.17
CA PRO A 352 -29.07 45.49 34.39
C PRO A 352 -30.05 46.68 34.34
N LEU A 353 -30.45 47.09 33.13
CA LEU A 353 -31.53 48.06 32.91
C LEU A 353 -32.88 47.35 32.69
N PRO A 354 -34.01 48.04 32.99
CA PRO A 354 -35.10 47.48 33.77
C PRO A 354 -36.23 46.84 32.94
N GLU A 355 -37.00 46.03 33.65
CA GLU A 355 -38.28 45.44 33.27
C GLU A 355 -39.29 46.52 32.81
N ALA A 356 -39.89 46.34 31.63
CA ALA A 356 -41.02 47.13 31.17
C ALA A 356 -42.21 46.19 30.85
N LEU A 357 -43.32 46.50 31.51
CA LEU A 357 -44.64 45.84 31.51
C LEU A 357 -45.41 45.98 30.17
N PRO A 358 -46.52 45.23 29.98
CA PRO A 358 -47.05 44.88 28.66
C PRO A 358 -48.12 45.87 28.15
N ALA A 359 -48.22 46.04 26.82
CA ALA A 359 -49.42 46.61 26.20
C ALA A 359 -49.58 46.27 24.70
N THR A 360 -50.67 45.54 24.43
CA THR A 360 -51.70 45.74 23.38
C THR A 360 -51.37 45.65 21.88
N VAL A 361 -52.12 44.73 21.24
CA VAL A 361 -52.42 44.55 19.81
C VAL A 361 -53.07 45.82 19.20
N PRO A 362 -52.90 46.12 17.89
CA PRO A 362 -53.98 45.79 16.94
C PRO A 362 -53.53 45.31 15.53
N THR A 363 -54.23 44.27 15.07
CA THR A 363 -54.76 43.97 13.72
C THR A 363 -54.02 44.36 12.43
N GLY A 364 -53.78 43.34 11.59
CA GLY A 364 -54.28 43.32 10.20
C GLY A 364 -53.22 43.32 9.09
N TYR A 365 -52.93 42.14 8.53
CA TYR A 365 -53.11 41.80 7.10
C TYR A 365 -52.64 40.36 6.86
N GLY A 366 -53.53 39.50 6.35
CA GLY A 366 -53.23 38.14 5.88
C GLY A 366 -52.50 38.14 4.53
N PRO A 367 -52.03 36.97 4.05
CA PRO A 367 -52.96 35.97 3.58
C PRO A 367 -52.72 34.53 4.10
N THR A 368 -53.82 33.80 4.15
CA THR A 368 -53.99 32.40 4.54
C THR A 368 -53.48 31.43 3.47
N TYR A 369 -52.65 30.46 3.85
CA TYR A 369 -52.47 29.23 3.07
C TYR A 369 -53.32 28.12 3.70
N ASN A 370 -54.34 27.70 2.96
CA ASN A 370 -55.18 26.54 3.28
C ASN A 370 -54.36 25.25 3.20
N LEU A 371 -54.40 24.46 4.27
CA LEU A 371 -54.04 23.04 4.25
C LEU A 371 -55.22 22.24 3.69
N ALA A 372 -55.02 21.60 2.54
CA ALA A 372 -55.88 20.54 2.02
C ALA A 372 -55.16 19.18 2.19
N PRO A 373 -55.87 18.10 2.56
CA PRO A 373 -55.29 16.77 2.76
C PRO A 373 -54.90 16.09 1.44
N PRO A 374 -54.02 15.07 1.46
CA PRO A 374 -53.44 14.48 0.25
C PRO A 374 -54.46 13.64 -0.53
N THR A 375 -54.63 13.98 -1.81
CA THR A 375 -55.44 13.23 -2.78
C THR A 375 -54.69 11.99 -3.27
N ALA A 376 -55.40 10.87 -3.36
CA ALA A 376 -54.93 9.58 -3.89
C ALA A 376 -54.38 9.67 -5.33
N PRO A 377 -53.45 8.79 -5.74
CA PRO A 377 -52.91 8.79 -7.10
C PRO A 377 -53.94 8.32 -8.13
N ALA A 378 -54.06 9.09 -9.22
CA ALA A 378 -54.87 8.74 -10.38
C ALA A 378 -54.21 7.62 -11.22
N PRO A 379 -54.99 6.80 -11.95
CA PRO A 379 -54.51 5.58 -12.60
C PRO A 379 -53.64 5.85 -13.85
N GLU A 380 -52.60 5.03 -14.04
CA GLU A 380 -51.72 5.05 -15.23
C GLU A 380 -52.51 4.83 -16.55
N PRO A 381 -52.14 5.49 -17.65
CA PRO A 381 -52.69 5.21 -18.97
C PRO A 381 -52.22 3.83 -19.50
N PRO A 382 -53.04 3.13 -20.29
CA PRO A 382 -52.77 1.75 -20.71
C PRO A 382 -51.57 1.67 -21.67
N ARG A 383 -50.63 0.77 -21.36
CA ARG A 383 -49.46 0.45 -22.17
C ARG A 383 -49.89 -0.12 -23.54
N PRO A 384 -49.34 0.36 -24.68
CA PRO A 384 -49.63 -0.25 -25.96
C PRO A 384 -48.97 -1.63 -26.09
N ARG A 385 -49.80 -2.66 -26.32
CA ARG A 385 -49.37 -4.01 -26.75
C ARG A 385 -48.58 -3.90 -28.07
N LYS A 386 -47.25 -4.01 -28.01
CA LYS A 386 -46.43 -4.23 -29.21
C LYS A 386 -46.23 -5.73 -29.45
N ARG A 387 -46.75 -6.17 -30.61
CA ARG A 387 -46.54 -7.47 -31.25
C ARG A 387 -45.04 -7.80 -31.35
N ARG A 388 -44.71 -9.05 -31.04
CA ARG A 388 -43.47 -9.73 -31.45
C ARG A 388 -43.43 -9.80 -32.98
N THR A 389 -42.60 -8.98 -33.63
CA THR A 389 -41.93 -9.24 -34.92
C THR A 389 -41.21 -7.96 -35.40
N ALA A 390 -39.90 -7.85 -35.16
CA ALA A 390 -38.93 -7.09 -35.98
C ALA A 390 -37.56 -7.08 -35.28
N LEU A 391 -36.88 -8.24 -35.25
CA LEU A 391 -35.47 -8.34 -34.86
C LEU A 391 -34.74 -9.29 -35.82
N ILE A 392 -34.79 -9.03 -37.13
CA ILE A 392 -33.99 -9.76 -38.15
C ILE A 392 -33.53 -8.82 -39.30
N LEU A 393 -33.39 -7.50 -39.10
CA LEU A 393 -32.82 -6.64 -40.16
C LEU A 393 -31.64 -5.74 -39.72
N GLY A 394 -31.25 -5.76 -38.44
CA GLY A 394 -30.10 -5.00 -37.94
C GLY A 394 -28.76 -5.74 -37.96
N SER A 395 -28.77 -7.07 -38.10
CA SER A 395 -27.55 -7.92 -38.02
C SER A 395 -26.95 -8.28 -39.39
N ALA A 396 -27.70 -8.11 -40.49
CA ALA A 396 -27.18 -8.41 -41.83
C ALA A 396 -26.30 -7.28 -42.39
N ALA A 397 -26.61 -6.01 -42.08
CA ALA A 397 -25.84 -4.87 -42.58
C ALA A 397 -24.43 -4.78 -41.98
N THR A 398 -24.27 -5.10 -40.70
CA THR A 398 -22.97 -5.08 -39.99
C THR A 398 -22.05 -6.22 -40.42
N VAL A 399 -22.60 -7.41 -40.69
CA VAL A 399 -21.83 -8.55 -41.21
C VAL A 399 -21.37 -8.31 -42.65
N VAL A 400 -22.20 -7.67 -43.48
CA VAL A 400 -21.83 -7.31 -44.86
C VAL A 400 -20.76 -6.22 -44.90
N VAL A 401 -20.82 -5.23 -44.00
CA VAL A 401 -19.79 -4.18 -43.90
C VAL A 401 -18.45 -4.75 -43.40
N LEU A 402 -18.46 -5.65 -42.41
CA LEU A 402 -17.23 -6.30 -41.93
C LEU A 402 -16.63 -7.27 -42.96
N ALA A 403 -17.46 -7.99 -43.72
CA ALA A 403 -17.00 -8.83 -44.83
C ALA A 403 -16.44 -7.99 -45.99
N ALA A 404 -17.05 -6.85 -46.31
CA ALA A 404 -16.54 -5.94 -47.33
C ALA A 404 -15.19 -5.31 -46.94
N LEU A 405 -15.00 -4.95 -45.66
CA LEU A 405 -13.73 -4.43 -45.15
C LEU A 405 -12.62 -5.50 -45.11
N ALA A 406 -12.96 -6.75 -44.80
CA ALA A 406 -12.01 -7.86 -44.87
C ALA A 406 -11.59 -8.19 -46.31
N VAL A 407 -12.52 -8.15 -47.27
CA VAL A 407 -12.22 -8.33 -48.70
C VAL A 407 -11.40 -7.16 -49.25
N LEU A 408 -11.62 -5.93 -48.78
CA LEU A 408 -10.84 -4.76 -49.17
C LEU A 408 -9.43 -4.77 -48.57
N GLY A 409 -9.27 -5.24 -47.33
CA GLY A 409 -7.96 -5.42 -46.69
C GLY A 409 -7.08 -6.49 -47.36
N VAL A 410 -7.68 -7.60 -47.81
CA VAL A 410 -6.96 -8.66 -48.53
C VAL A 410 -6.58 -8.24 -49.96
N ARG A 411 -7.33 -7.33 -50.59
CA ARG A 411 -6.98 -6.78 -51.92
C ARG A 411 -5.93 -5.67 -51.90
N LEU A 412 -5.69 -5.03 -50.76
CA LEU A 412 -4.66 -3.98 -50.63
C LEU A 412 -3.29 -4.53 -50.17
N LEU A 413 -3.23 -5.77 -49.67
CA LEU A 413 -1.97 -6.42 -49.28
C LEU A 413 -1.49 -7.50 -50.26
N GLY A 414 -2.18 -7.71 -51.37
CA GLY A 414 -1.93 -8.82 -52.30
C GLY A 414 -1.71 -8.38 -53.74
N ASP A 415 -0.70 -7.53 -54.01
CA ASP A 415 -0.06 -7.52 -55.33
C ASP A 415 1.34 -6.88 -55.31
N LYS A 416 2.35 -7.74 -55.13
CA LYS A 416 3.57 -7.72 -55.96
C LYS A 416 3.96 -9.17 -56.25
N ASP A 417 3.52 -9.59 -57.44
CA ASP A 417 4.05 -10.59 -58.38
C ASP A 417 5.40 -11.26 -58.03
N LYS A 418 5.46 -12.61 -58.03
CA LYS A 418 5.80 -13.56 -59.15
C LYS A 418 7.28 -13.50 -59.54
N ALA A 419 8.00 -14.58 -59.81
CA ALA A 419 7.68 -15.89 -60.42
C ALA A 419 8.66 -16.96 -59.87
N ALA A 420 8.60 -18.28 -60.09
CA ALA A 420 7.93 -19.15 -61.05
C ALA A 420 7.97 -20.59 -60.50
N GLY A 421 7.21 -21.50 -61.11
CA GLY A 421 7.56 -22.93 -61.13
C GLY A 421 6.59 -23.85 -60.40
N ARG A 422 5.95 -24.71 -61.18
CA ARG A 422 4.75 -25.49 -60.86
C ARG A 422 5.12 -26.96 -60.55
N ALA A 423 4.36 -27.51 -59.61
CA ALA A 423 3.86 -28.90 -59.49
C ALA A 423 4.77 -30.07 -59.05
N THR A 424 4.30 -30.68 -57.95
CA THR A 424 4.10 -32.13 -57.62
C THR A 424 5.35 -33.02 -57.57
N ASP A 425 5.60 -33.88 -56.57
CA ASP A 425 4.66 -34.69 -55.80
C ASP A 425 5.30 -35.27 -54.51
N SER A 426 4.42 -35.57 -53.55
CA SER A 426 4.45 -36.54 -52.44
C SER A 426 5.72 -37.22 -51.88
N LYS A 427 5.78 -37.21 -50.54
CA LYS A 427 6.05 -38.32 -49.58
C LYS A 427 7.47 -38.89 -49.35
N GLN A 428 7.92 -38.65 -48.12
CA GLN A 428 8.32 -39.65 -47.09
C GLN A 428 9.69 -40.35 -47.15
N SER A 429 10.39 -40.20 -46.01
CA SER A 429 11.22 -41.21 -45.32
C SER A 429 12.74 -41.27 -45.59
N ALA A 430 13.46 -40.82 -44.56
CA ALA A 430 14.55 -41.50 -43.84
C ALA A 430 15.77 -42.12 -44.58
N GLY A 431 16.92 -41.46 -44.39
CA GLY A 431 18.28 -42.02 -44.15
C GLY A 431 18.93 -42.88 -45.26
N PRO A 432 20.23 -43.23 -45.14
CA PRO A 432 21.22 -42.91 -44.09
C PRO A 432 22.57 -42.31 -44.62
N SER A 433 23.40 -41.88 -43.66
CA SER A 433 24.88 -41.87 -43.58
C SER A 433 25.74 -42.67 -44.60
N PRO A 434 27.10 -42.58 -44.59
CA PRO A 434 28.02 -41.62 -43.95
C PRO A 434 29.27 -41.25 -44.83
N SER A 435 30.22 -40.53 -44.23
CA SER A 435 31.67 -40.50 -44.53
C SER A 435 32.09 -39.62 -45.73
N ALA A 436 33.18 -38.84 -45.71
CA ALA A 436 34.29 -38.67 -44.80
C ALA A 436 34.90 -37.26 -45.02
N ASP A 437 35.58 -36.77 -43.98
CA ASP A 437 36.71 -35.83 -43.95
C ASP A 437 37.77 -36.07 -45.07
N PRO A 438 38.81 -35.21 -45.28
CA PRO A 438 39.25 -34.04 -44.50
C PRO A 438 39.76 -32.84 -45.37
N THR A 439 40.49 -31.92 -44.70
CA THR A 439 41.58 -31.05 -45.19
C THR A 439 41.21 -29.82 -46.04
N GLU A 440 41.86 -28.66 -45.97
CA GLU A 440 42.79 -27.96 -45.07
C GLU A 440 43.11 -26.64 -45.81
N SER A 441 43.52 -25.58 -45.11
CA SER A 441 44.13 -24.35 -45.67
C SER A 441 43.25 -23.46 -46.58
N ASP A 442 43.34 -22.14 -46.60
CA ASP A 442 44.31 -21.21 -46.02
C ASP A 442 43.67 -19.81 -45.99
N SER A 443 44.28 -18.94 -45.19
CA SER A 443 44.01 -17.48 -45.09
C SER A 443 44.40 -16.75 -46.41
N PRO A 444 44.38 -15.40 -46.58
CA PRO A 444 44.13 -14.31 -45.63
C PRO A 444 43.33 -13.07 -46.14
N THR A 445 43.11 -12.13 -45.20
CA THR A 445 42.99 -10.64 -45.24
C THR A 445 43.62 -9.96 -46.48
N PRO A 446 43.31 -8.69 -46.89
CA PRO A 446 42.90 -7.56 -46.04
C PRO A 446 41.93 -6.50 -46.60
N SER A 447 41.57 -5.55 -45.71
CA SER A 447 40.99 -4.21 -45.96
C SER A 447 41.79 -3.38 -46.98
N PRO A 448 41.29 -2.26 -47.56
CA PRO A 448 41.09 -0.98 -46.83
C PRO A 448 39.89 -0.13 -47.40
N SER A 449 39.13 0.67 -46.63
CA SER A 449 39.36 2.05 -46.13
C SER A 449 38.80 3.22 -47.00
N VAL A 450 38.11 4.16 -46.32
CA VAL A 450 37.90 5.62 -46.58
C VAL A 450 37.12 6.04 -47.86
N SER A 451 36.37 7.15 -47.99
CA SER A 451 36.16 8.41 -47.23
C SER A 451 34.98 9.19 -47.87
N ASP A 452 34.10 9.74 -47.02
CA ASP A 452 33.95 11.19 -46.75
C ASP A 452 33.19 12.19 -47.68
N SER A 453 32.64 13.21 -46.99
CA SER A 453 32.13 14.54 -47.38
C SER A 453 30.70 14.62 -47.95
N GLY A 454 29.82 15.59 -47.62
CA GLY A 454 29.79 16.83 -46.81
C GLY A 454 28.51 17.59 -47.28
N GLY A 455 27.67 18.22 -46.45
CA GLY A 455 27.82 19.54 -45.80
C GLY A 455 26.54 20.41 -46.01
N SER A 456 26.11 21.10 -44.93
CA SER A 456 25.55 22.48 -44.71
C SER A 456 24.73 23.23 -45.79
N SER A 457 23.89 24.27 -45.60
CA SER A 457 23.25 25.13 -44.54
C SER A 457 22.18 25.99 -45.31
N ASP A 458 21.05 26.50 -44.78
CA ASP A 458 20.81 27.77 -44.04
C ASP A 458 19.28 28.10 -44.05
N GLY A 459 18.75 28.82 -43.04
CA GLY A 459 17.34 29.28 -42.88
C GLY A 459 16.99 30.62 -43.58
N PRO A 460 16.05 31.49 -43.12
CA PRO A 460 15.08 31.44 -41.99
C PRO A 460 13.63 31.96 -42.30
N SER A 461 12.66 31.89 -41.34
CA SER A 461 11.72 32.98 -40.92
C SER A 461 10.48 32.54 -40.09
N ALA A 462 10.36 33.17 -38.91
CA ALA A 462 9.17 33.71 -38.18
C ALA A 462 8.09 32.82 -37.49
N GLU A 463 7.99 33.06 -36.17
CA GLU A 463 7.12 32.63 -35.04
C GLU A 463 5.67 33.25 -35.03
N PRO A 464 4.74 33.03 -34.04
CA PRO A 464 4.93 32.54 -32.64
C PRO A 464 3.84 31.60 -32.01
N GLY A 465 4.20 30.98 -30.87
CA GLY A 465 3.31 30.93 -29.70
C GLY A 465 2.95 29.57 -29.07
N ALA A 466 3.85 28.98 -28.26
CA ALA A 466 3.48 28.19 -27.07
C ALA A 466 4.69 28.04 -26.14
N THR A 467 4.67 28.77 -25.02
CA THR A 467 5.69 28.76 -23.98
C THR A 467 5.60 27.48 -23.14
N GLY A 468 6.72 26.78 -23.05
CA GLY A 468 6.87 25.58 -22.25
C GLY A 468 7.08 25.86 -20.76
N SER A 469 6.65 24.90 -19.93
CA SER A 469 7.22 24.73 -18.59
C SER A 469 8.25 23.60 -18.67
N ARG A 470 9.53 23.99 -18.65
CA ARG A 470 10.63 23.13 -18.25
C ARG A 470 10.46 22.86 -16.76
N SER A 471 10.24 21.61 -16.35
CA SER A 471 10.44 21.23 -14.96
C SER A 471 11.94 21.29 -14.65
N PRO A 472 12.37 22.10 -13.67
CA PRO A 472 13.75 22.10 -13.22
C PRO A 472 14.00 20.86 -12.37
N SER A 473 15.14 20.23 -12.61
CA SER A 473 15.86 19.47 -11.59
C SER A 473 16.09 20.36 -10.36
N GLY A 474 15.67 19.93 -9.17
CA GLY A 474 16.09 20.56 -7.92
C GLY A 474 15.12 20.34 -6.77
N PHE A 475 15.63 19.73 -5.69
CA PHE A 475 15.08 19.69 -4.33
C PHE A 475 13.57 19.43 -4.18
N ALA A 476 13.20 18.31 -3.56
CA ALA A 476 11.90 18.21 -2.91
C ALA A 476 11.75 19.46 -2.00
N PRO A 477 10.64 20.20 -2.11
CA PRO A 477 10.46 21.40 -1.29
C PRO A 477 10.62 21.02 0.17
N ASP A 478 11.34 21.84 0.93
CA ASP A 478 11.38 21.73 2.39
C ASP A 478 10.01 22.15 2.91
N ILE A 479 9.07 21.20 2.92
CA ILE A 479 7.69 21.40 3.35
C ILE A 479 7.74 21.62 4.87
N LYS A 480 7.65 22.89 5.28
CA LYS A 480 7.64 23.28 6.69
C LYS A 480 6.35 22.90 7.41
N ALA A 481 5.26 22.72 6.67
CA ALA A 481 3.97 22.34 7.21
C ALA A 481 3.15 21.49 6.22
N ALA A 482 2.41 20.50 6.71
CA ALA A 482 1.52 19.64 5.92
C ALA A 482 0.15 19.49 6.57
N ASP A 483 -0.91 19.47 5.76
CA ASP A 483 -2.25 19.16 6.23
C ASP A 483 -2.46 17.64 6.24
N LEU A 484 -2.79 17.08 7.40
CA LEU A 484 -2.98 15.65 7.58
C LEU A 484 -4.14 15.10 6.72
N THR A 485 -5.13 15.93 6.36
CA THR A 485 -6.26 15.53 5.50
C THR A 485 -5.87 15.30 4.04
N VAL A 486 -4.71 15.77 3.59
CA VAL A 486 -4.20 15.49 2.23
C VAL A 486 -3.10 14.42 2.24
N MET A 487 -2.72 13.90 3.40
CA MET A 487 -1.77 12.80 3.54
C MET A 487 -2.46 11.46 3.33
N ALA A 488 -1.76 10.53 2.71
CA ALA A 488 -2.24 9.16 2.56
C ALA A 488 -2.12 8.41 3.91
N PRO A 489 -3.24 7.91 4.47
CA PRO A 489 -3.19 7.11 5.69
C PRO A 489 -2.64 5.71 5.42
N VAL A 490 -2.03 5.11 6.44
CA VAL A 490 -1.39 3.79 6.44
C VAL A 490 -2.42 2.66 6.35
N SER A 491 -3.56 2.82 7.03
CA SER A 491 -4.62 1.81 7.17
C SER A 491 -5.92 2.19 6.47
N GLY A 492 -5.89 3.22 5.59
CA GLY A 492 -7.09 3.88 5.08
C GLY A 492 -7.73 4.79 6.13
N LEU A 493 -8.82 5.48 5.77
CA LEU A 493 -9.50 6.42 6.68
C LEU A 493 -10.44 5.75 7.70
N GLY A 494 -10.63 4.43 7.65
CA GLY A 494 -11.61 3.75 8.50
C GLY A 494 -13.01 4.37 8.35
N ASN A 495 -13.64 4.72 9.47
CA ASN A 495 -14.93 5.41 9.53
C ASN A 495 -14.82 6.95 9.55
N PHE A 496 -13.66 7.48 9.19
CA PHE A 496 -13.53 8.90 8.89
C PHE A 496 -13.88 9.16 7.43
N ARG A 497 -14.63 10.22 7.19
CA ARG A 497 -14.64 10.91 5.90
C ARG A 497 -13.90 12.23 5.99
N ILE A 498 -13.41 12.71 4.85
CA ILE A 498 -12.83 14.03 4.73
C ILE A 498 -13.86 14.94 4.07
N GLY A 499 -14.11 16.09 4.67
CA GLY A 499 -15.04 17.07 4.12
C GLY A 499 -15.13 18.33 4.95
N SER A 500 -16.12 19.16 4.64
CA SER A 500 -16.41 20.36 5.42
C SER A 500 -17.24 20.02 6.65
N ALA A 501 -16.98 20.74 7.73
CA ALA A 501 -17.66 20.60 9.01
C ALA A 501 -17.76 21.94 9.72
N LYS A 502 -18.69 22.05 10.66
CA LYS A 502 -18.92 23.29 11.41
C LYS A 502 -18.81 22.99 12.89
N ILE A 503 -17.86 23.63 13.57
CA ILE A 503 -17.69 23.48 15.02
C ILE A 503 -17.90 24.84 15.67
N ASN A 504 -18.89 24.94 16.56
CA ASN A 504 -19.23 26.17 17.29
C ASN A 504 -19.35 27.37 16.34
N THR A 505 -20.22 27.25 15.34
CA THR A 505 -20.50 28.25 14.30
C THR A 505 -19.36 28.54 13.31
N LYS A 506 -18.14 28.06 13.56
CA LYS A 506 -17.00 28.23 12.65
C LYS A 506 -16.99 27.14 11.60
N GLN A 507 -16.97 27.54 10.32
CA GLN A 507 -16.88 26.62 9.19
C GLN A 507 -15.42 26.24 8.92
N TYR A 508 -15.17 24.95 8.76
CA TYR A 508 -13.89 24.39 8.31
C TYR A 508 -14.07 23.74 6.93
N GLY A 509 -13.17 24.05 6.00
CA GLY A 509 -13.23 23.56 4.62
C GLY A 509 -12.85 22.08 4.48
N THR A 510 -11.86 21.64 5.27
CA THR A 510 -11.37 20.26 5.33
C THR A 510 -11.19 19.83 6.79
N ALA A 511 -11.76 18.68 7.13
CA ALA A 511 -11.68 18.07 8.45
C ALA A 511 -11.87 16.55 8.34
N PHE A 512 -11.32 15.81 9.31
CA PHE A 512 -11.74 14.43 9.54
C PHE A 512 -13.05 14.43 10.30
N ILE A 513 -14.04 13.73 9.77
CA ILE A 513 -15.39 13.67 10.31
C ILE A 513 -15.68 12.20 10.58
N ALA A 514 -15.78 11.86 11.86
CA ALA A 514 -16.20 10.52 12.29
C ALA A 514 -17.72 10.45 12.20
N GLU A 515 -18.23 9.59 11.30
CA GLU A 515 -19.67 9.39 11.17
C GLU A 515 -20.18 8.48 12.28
N PRO A 516 -21.20 8.90 13.05
CA PRO A 516 -21.67 8.12 14.18
C PRO A 516 -22.41 6.87 13.69
N ASP A 517 -21.71 5.74 13.64
CA ASP A 517 -22.33 4.42 13.72
C ASP A 517 -22.24 3.91 15.17
N CYS A 518 -23.33 3.31 15.65
CA CYS A 518 -23.48 2.76 16.99
C CYS A 518 -22.47 1.66 17.33
N ASN A 519 -21.84 1.04 16.32
CA ASN A 519 -21.18 -0.25 16.47
C ASN A 519 -19.68 -0.29 16.15
N ASP A 520 -19.05 0.83 15.77
CA ASP A 520 -17.65 0.87 15.34
C ASP A 520 -16.86 2.04 15.96
N GLU A 521 -15.53 1.97 15.92
CA GLU A 521 -14.64 3.10 16.23
C GLU A 521 -14.15 3.71 14.91
N ALA A 522 -13.90 5.03 14.87
CA ALA A 522 -13.22 5.64 13.73
C ALA A 522 -11.73 5.70 14.04
N ILE A 523 -10.92 4.93 13.29
CA ILE A 523 -9.47 4.85 13.46
C ILE A 523 -8.81 5.06 12.11
N THR A 524 -7.79 5.92 12.07
CA THR A 524 -6.89 6.09 10.93
C THR A 524 -5.47 6.29 11.45
N GLU A 525 -4.48 5.90 10.65
CA GLU A 525 -3.06 6.04 10.98
C GLU A 525 -2.30 6.74 9.87
N PHE A 526 -1.27 7.50 10.24
CA PHE A 526 -0.41 8.24 9.31
C PHE A 526 1.06 7.92 9.56
N ASP A 527 1.83 7.88 8.48
CA ASP A 527 3.29 7.84 8.54
C ASP A 527 3.83 9.26 8.70
N LEU A 528 4.48 9.51 9.82
CA LEU A 528 5.16 10.77 10.09
C LEU A 528 6.63 10.74 9.64
N ASN A 529 7.17 9.57 9.26
CA ASN A 529 8.56 9.36 8.85
C ASN A 529 9.61 9.96 9.82
N ARG A 530 9.23 10.24 11.08
CA ARG A 530 10.05 10.95 12.08
C ARG A 530 10.44 12.38 11.70
N GLU A 531 9.79 12.97 10.71
CA GLU A 531 10.17 14.28 10.15
C GLU A 531 9.48 15.48 10.81
N TRP A 532 8.41 15.24 11.57
CA TRP A 532 7.55 16.30 12.13
C TRP A 532 7.79 16.51 13.61
N LYS A 533 7.53 17.73 14.09
CA LYS A 533 7.67 18.11 15.50
C LYS A 533 6.33 18.36 16.18
N HIS A 534 5.39 18.99 15.50
CA HIS A 534 4.08 19.30 16.10
C HIS A 534 2.93 18.92 15.18
N LEU A 535 1.83 18.47 15.77
CA LEU A 535 0.52 18.35 15.16
C LEU A 535 -0.44 19.32 15.85
N GLU A 536 -0.94 20.32 15.13
CA GLU A 536 -1.97 21.24 15.59
C GLU A 536 -3.32 20.88 15.01
N PHE A 537 -4.38 20.86 15.81
CA PHE A 537 -5.75 20.59 15.32
C PHE A 537 -6.80 21.22 16.23
N THR A 538 -8.03 21.33 15.73
CA THR A 538 -9.21 21.64 16.54
C THR A 538 -10.17 20.45 16.54
N ALA A 539 -10.42 19.87 17.70
CA ALA A 539 -11.40 18.80 17.89
C ALA A 539 -12.73 19.36 18.45
N GLY A 540 -13.86 18.80 18.01
CA GLY A 540 -15.18 19.20 18.49
C GLY A 540 -16.29 18.29 17.99
N ILE A 541 -17.53 18.69 18.27
CA ILE A 541 -18.74 18.06 17.70
C ILE A 541 -19.29 18.98 16.62
N ASP A 542 -19.69 18.40 15.49
CA ASP A 542 -20.33 19.15 14.40
C ASP A 542 -21.65 19.80 14.87
N ASP A 543 -21.89 21.06 14.49
CA ASP A 543 -23.10 21.84 14.83
C ASP A 543 -24.40 21.13 14.38
N GLY A 544 -24.33 20.31 13.32
CA GLY A 544 -25.45 19.52 12.80
C GLY A 544 -25.66 18.18 13.50
N SER A 545 -24.86 17.84 14.52
CA SER A 545 -24.95 16.54 15.19
C SER A 545 -26.16 16.43 16.12
N THR A 546 -26.75 15.24 16.19
CA THR A 546 -27.87 14.90 17.08
C THR A 546 -27.46 14.64 18.53
N ASN A 547 -26.17 14.35 18.77
CA ASN A 547 -25.60 14.06 20.08
C ASN A 547 -24.56 15.12 20.45
N GLN A 548 -24.31 15.28 21.76
CA GLN A 548 -23.56 16.45 22.26
C GLN A 548 -22.12 16.18 22.72
N LYS A 549 -21.67 14.92 22.73
CA LYS A 549 -20.35 14.55 23.30
C LYS A 549 -19.64 13.53 22.45
N GLY A 550 -18.32 13.44 22.52
CA GLY A 550 -17.53 12.41 21.86
C GLY A 550 -16.10 12.39 22.40
N ARG A 551 -15.34 11.34 22.13
CA ARG A 551 -13.93 11.27 22.58
C ARG A 551 -12.99 11.20 21.40
N VAL A 552 -11.97 12.05 21.42
CA VAL A 552 -10.86 12.04 20.47
C VAL A 552 -9.62 11.55 21.18
N THR A 553 -8.84 10.69 20.52
CA THR A 553 -7.58 10.16 21.00
C THR A 553 -6.53 10.22 19.89
N ILE A 554 -5.36 10.77 20.21
CA ILE A 554 -4.17 10.77 19.36
C ILE A 554 -3.11 9.92 20.05
N ALA A 555 -2.56 8.92 19.37
CA ALA A 555 -1.49 8.07 19.88
C ALA A 555 -0.30 8.05 18.93
N LEU A 556 0.91 7.89 19.47
CA LEU A 556 2.16 7.88 18.72
C LEU A 556 2.87 6.56 18.91
N ASP A 557 3.35 5.94 17.83
CA ASP A 557 4.16 4.70 17.86
C ASP A 557 3.57 3.57 18.73
N GLY A 558 2.25 3.44 18.78
CA GLY A 558 1.56 2.42 19.60
C GLY A 558 1.67 2.61 21.13
N LYS A 559 2.20 3.75 21.58
CA LYS A 559 2.35 4.12 23.00
C LYS A 559 1.04 4.73 23.56
N PRO A 560 0.94 4.98 24.89
CA PRO A 560 -0.22 5.64 25.48
C PRO A 560 -0.57 6.95 24.76
N ALA A 561 -1.86 7.31 24.79
CA ALA A 561 -2.39 8.46 24.08
C ALA A 561 -1.60 9.74 24.40
N ALA A 562 -0.99 10.33 23.37
CA ALA A 562 -0.36 11.65 23.45
C ALA A 562 -1.41 12.76 23.66
N PHE A 563 -2.65 12.50 23.27
CA PHE A 563 -3.82 13.30 23.60
C PHE A 563 -5.04 12.39 23.72
N SER A 564 -5.89 12.56 24.74
CA SER A 564 -7.19 11.90 24.81
C SER A 564 -8.16 12.75 25.62
N GLU A 565 -9.15 13.34 24.96
CA GLU A 565 -10.14 14.22 25.61
C GLU A 565 -11.56 13.96 25.13
N LEU A 566 -12.50 14.28 26.03
CA LEU A 566 -13.92 14.31 25.71
C LEU A 566 -14.27 15.71 25.21
N VAL A 567 -14.76 15.80 23.97
CA VAL A 567 -15.21 17.03 23.34
C VAL A 567 -16.73 17.15 23.43
N GLU A 568 -17.23 18.39 23.58
CA GLU A 568 -18.65 18.69 23.70
C GLU A 568 -19.11 19.68 22.62
N LEU A 569 -20.38 19.58 22.23
CA LEU A 569 -21.02 20.52 21.31
C LEU A 569 -20.93 21.95 21.85
N GLY A 570 -20.50 22.89 21.00
CA GLY A 570 -20.27 24.29 21.37
C GLY A 570 -18.97 24.55 22.16
N LYS A 571 -18.19 23.52 22.50
CA LYS A 571 -16.92 23.64 23.24
C LYS A 571 -15.77 22.95 22.49
N PRO A 572 -15.26 23.54 21.39
CA PRO A 572 -14.11 23.00 20.68
C PRO A 572 -12.85 23.03 21.55
N VAL A 573 -11.98 22.05 21.35
CA VAL A 573 -10.63 21.98 21.93
C VAL A 573 -9.62 22.17 20.81
N THR A 574 -8.77 23.19 20.91
CA THR A 574 -7.62 23.38 20.03
C THR A 574 -6.37 22.93 20.75
N GLN A 575 -5.63 22.00 20.15
CA GLN A 575 -4.47 21.37 20.78
C GLN A 575 -3.27 21.34 19.83
N SER A 576 -2.07 21.43 20.42
CA SER A 576 -0.80 21.10 19.78
C SER A 576 -0.19 19.88 20.48
N VAL A 577 0.17 18.85 19.72
CA VAL A 577 0.76 17.60 20.20
C VAL A 577 2.20 17.51 19.69
N ASP A 578 3.16 17.25 20.58
CA ASP A 578 4.54 16.96 20.20
C ASP A 578 4.63 15.57 19.56
N VAL A 579 5.06 15.53 18.30
CA VAL A 579 5.22 14.32 17.49
C VAL A 579 6.68 14.10 17.10
N THR A 580 7.62 14.79 17.77
CA THR A 580 9.05 14.74 17.45
C THR A 580 9.58 13.30 17.48
N GLY A 581 10.12 12.87 16.34
CA GLY A 581 10.71 11.54 16.20
C GLY A 581 9.68 10.40 16.13
N ALA A 582 8.38 10.69 16.14
CA ALA A 582 7.34 9.68 15.98
C ALA A 582 7.31 9.16 14.53
N LEU A 583 7.19 7.85 14.37
CA LEU A 583 7.03 7.20 13.06
C LEU A 583 5.55 7.11 12.68
N ARG A 584 4.68 6.79 13.64
CA ARG A 584 3.25 6.61 13.43
C ARG A 584 2.44 7.58 14.28
N LEU A 585 1.42 8.16 13.65
CA LEU A 585 0.35 8.90 14.30
C LEU A 585 -0.96 8.15 14.11
N ARG A 586 -1.59 7.70 15.19
CA ARG A 586 -2.93 7.11 15.18
C ARG A 586 -3.93 8.14 15.67
N VAL A 587 -4.96 8.39 14.87
CA VAL A 587 -6.13 9.19 15.22
C VAL A 587 -7.29 8.25 15.47
N LYS A 588 -7.88 8.32 16.67
CA LYS A 588 -9.00 7.49 17.11
C LYS A 588 -10.14 8.37 17.61
N VAL A 589 -11.35 8.07 17.19
CA VAL A 589 -12.58 8.57 17.81
C VAL A 589 -13.37 7.37 18.33
N ASP A 590 -13.65 7.37 19.63
CA ASP A 590 -14.58 6.40 20.19
C ASP A 590 -15.98 6.77 19.73
N MET A 591 -16.65 5.86 19.01
CA MET A 591 -18.06 6.05 18.66
C MET A 591 -18.91 5.17 19.57
N GLY A 592 -20.09 5.69 19.89
CA GLY A 592 -21.09 5.04 20.69
C GLY A 592 -22.43 5.67 20.37
N CYS A 593 -23.53 4.96 20.62
CA CYS A 593 -24.87 5.43 20.23
C CYS A 593 -25.26 6.82 20.78
N ASN A 594 -24.58 7.30 21.82
CA ASN A 594 -24.79 8.61 22.43
C ASN A 594 -23.72 9.65 22.06
N ASN A 595 -22.80 9.31 21.14
CA ASN A 595 -21.74 10.22 20.71
C ASN A 595 -22.17 11.03 19.49
N GLY A 596 -21.75 12.29 19.47
CA GLY A 596 -21.93 13.20 18.35
C GLY A 596 -20.97 12.90 17.21
N THR A 597 -21.23 13.55 16.08
CA THR A 597 -20.38 13.55 14.90
C THR A 597 -19.11 14.30 15.28
N VAL A 598 -18.07 13.56 15.64
CA VAL A 598 -16.81 14.14 16.09
C VAL A 598 -16.02 14.62 14.87
N VAL A 599 -15.49 15.83 15.00
CA VAL A 599 -14.75 16.51 13.94
C VAL A 599 -13.35 16.84 14.45
N ILE A 600 -12.35 16.54 13.65
CA ILE A 600 -10.95 16.97 13.84
C ILE A 600 -10.60 17.86 12.66
N ALA A 601 -10.65 19.16 12.89
CA ALA A 601 -10.52 20.18 11.87
C ALA A 601 -9.14 20.84 11.86
N ALA A 602 -8.70 21.24 10.67
CA ALA A 602 -7.40 21.86 10.41
C ALA A 602 -6.21 21.11 11.06
N PRO A 603 -6.04 19.78 10.84
CA PRO A 603 -4.92 19.03 11.39
C PRO A 603 -3.62 19.35 10.63
N GLN A 604 -2.79 20.24 11.15
CA GLN A 604 -1.54 20.70 10.53
C GLN A 604 -0.32 20.12 11.24
N LEU A 605 0.54 19.45 10.49
CA LEU A 605 1.88 19.04 10.93
C LEU A 605 2.89 20.14 10.64
N THR A 606 3.87 20.36 11.52
CA THR A 606 4.98 21.31 11.31
C THR A 606 6.34 20.70 11.69
N ARG A 607 7.40 21.06 10.95
CA ARG A 607 8.78 20.58 11.14
C ARG A 607 9.61 21.41 12.13
#